data_AF-A0A1I8NQ50-F1
#
_entry.id   AF-A0A1I8NQ50-F1
#
_cell.length_a   1.000
_cell.length_b   1.000
_cell.length_c   1.000
_cell.angle_alpha   90.00
_cell.angle_beta   90.00
_cell.angle_gamma   90.00
#
_symmetry.space_group_name_H-M   'P 1'
#
loop_
_entity.id
_entity.type
_entity.pdbx_description
1 polymer ?
#
loop_
_entity_poly.entity_id
_entity_poly.type
_entity_poly.pdbx_seq_one_letter_code
_entity_poly.pdbx_strand_id
1 'polypeptide(L)'
;MPIFSKLAQLRGFEINLLKGSVRRYSSSPANAQFREIISDQIKSIKEAGTFKSERVITSSQSTQITVEGSNKQILNFCANNYLGLANNPEVVNYSKDVLANYGAGLSSVRFICGTQDIHKKLENKIAQFHGREDTILYASCFDANAGLFEAIMTPEDAVFSDELNHASIIDGIRLCKAHKNRYKHRDLNGEYGILSDVA
;
A
#
# COMPACT_ATOMS: atom_id res chain seq x y z
N MET A 1 6.90 2.47 42.56
CA MET A 1 6.76 3.89 42.98
C MET A 1 8.09 4.60 42.74
N PRO A 2 8.16 5.84 42.24
CA PRO A 2 7.53 6.39 41.04
C PRO A 2 8.52 7.27 40.24
N ILE A 3 8.89 6.87 39.01
CA ILE A 3 9.60 7.78 38.06
C ILE A 3 8.63 8.40 37.05
N PHE A 4 7.42 7.84 36.89
CA PHE A 4 6.38 8.42 36.03
C PHE A 4 5.46 9.46 36.74
N SER A 5 5.58 9.69 38.05
CA SER A 5 4.74 10.67 38.75
C SER A 5 5.34 12.08 38.86
N LYS A 6 6.54 12.33 38.33
CA LYS A 6 7.23 13.64 38.48
C LYS A 6 7.15 14.57 37.26
N LEU A 7 6.55 14.14 36.16
CA LEU A 7 6.31 15.00 35.00
C LEU A 7 4.88 15.60 34.96
N ALA A 8 3.99 15.17 35.86
CA ALA A 8 2.63 15.71 35.96
C ALA A 8 2.49 16.92 36.91
N GLN A 9 3.58 17.40 37.54
CA GLN A 9 3.53 18.38 38.63
C GLN A 9 4.07 19.78 38.27
N LEU A 10 4.35 20.09 37.00
CA LEU A 10 4.95 21.38 36.61
C LEU A 10 4.18 22.22 35.59
N ARG A 11 2.85 22.04 35.46
CA ARG A 11 1.97 23.11 34.93
C ARG A 11 0.64 23.07 35.68
N GLY A 12 0.42 24.03 36.56
CA GLY A 12 -0.84 24.23 37.28
C GLY A 12 -1.98 24.58 36.34
N PHE A 13 -2.68 23.56 35.85
CA PHE A 13 -3.99 23.67 35.24
C PHE A 13 -4.95 22.79 36.03
N GLU A 14 -5.64 23.39 36.99
CA GLU A 14 -6.88 22.81 37.54
C GLU A 14 -7.89 22.70 36.39
N ILE A 15 -8.16 21.48 35.93
CA ILE A 15 -9.30 21.23 35.05
C ILE A 15 -10.54 21.24 35.95
N ASN A 16 -11.08 22.43 36.18
CA ASN A 16 -12.44 22.59 36.67
C ASN A 16 -13.37 21.85 35.70
N LEU A 17 -14.01 20.78 36.19
CA LEU A 17 -15.14 20.13 35.53
C LEU A 17 -16.29 21.14 35.47
N LEU A 18 -16.27 21.97 34.43
CA LEU A 18 -17.42 22.73 34.01
C LEU A 18 -18.53 21.73 33.69
N LYS A 19 -19.58 21.76 34.50
CA LYS A 19 -20.95 21.36 34.11
C LYS A 19 -21.43 22.31 33.00
N GLY A 20 -20.74 22.31 31.87
CA GLY A 20 -21.12 22.97 30.65
C GLY A 20 -21.84 21.95 29.78
N SER A 21 -23.07 22.27 29.39
CA SER A 21 -23.83 21.55 28.37
C SER A 21 -22.90 21.10 27.25
N VAL A 22 -22.75 19.78 27.07
CA VAL A 22 -22.11 19.23 25.86
C VAL A 22 -23.01 19.68 24.72
N ARG A 23 -22.62 20.78 24.07
CA ARG A 23 -23.25 21.28 22.87
C ARG A 23 -23.08 20.17 21.85
N ARG A 24 -24.09 19.30 21.69
CA ARG A 24 -24.20 18.38 20.57
C ARG A 24 -24.12 19.27 19.33
N TYR A 25 -22.95 19.34 18.69
CA TYR A 25 -22.88 19.80 17.32
C TYR A 25 -23.86 18.89 16.58
N SER A 26 -25.04 19.42 16.21
CA SER A 26 -25.91 18.71 15.30
C SER A 26 -25.04 18.40 14.09
N SER A 27 -24.92 17.13 13.73
CA SER A 27 -24.27 16.76 12.49
C SER A 27 -24.93 17.59 11.40
N SER A 28 -24.16 18.44 10.70
CA SER A 28 -24.64 19.22 9.56
C SER A 28 -25.50 18.33 8.66
N PRO A 29 -26.60 18.82 8.05
CA PRO A 29 -27.41 18.04 7.11
C PRO A 29 -26.57 17.28 6.07
N ALA A 30 -25.45 17.86 5.63
CA ALA A 30 -24.48 17.21 4.74
C ALA A 30 -23.82 15.96 5.35
N ASN A 31 -23.49 15.97 6.65
CA ASN A 31 -22.94 14.80 7.35
C ASN A 31 -23.98 13.68 7.49
N ALA A 32 -25.25 14.03 7.68
CA ALA A 32 -26.34 13.05 7.74
C ALA A 32 -26.54 12.38 6.37
N GLN A 33 -26.62 13.19 5.31
CA GLN A 33 -26.74 12.72 3.94
C GLN A 33 -25.54 11.87 3.51
N PHE A 34 -24.31 12.28 3.85
CA PHE A 34 -23.12 11.49 3.56
C PHE A 34 -23.15 10.12 4.25
N ARG A 35 -23.57 10.07 5.53
CA ARG A 35 -23.72 8.80 6.26
C ARG A 35 -24.74 7.88 5.63
N GLU A 36 -25.85 8.42 5.13
CA GLU A 36 -26.88 7.67 4.42
C GLU A 36 -26.30 7.03 3.15
N ILE A 37 -25.63 7.82 2.30
CA ILE A 37 -24.97 7.33 1.08
C ILE A 37 -23.98 6.20 1.39
N ILE A 38 -23.11 6.38 2.39
CA ILE A 38 -22.12 5.36 2.75
C ILE A 38 -22.79 4.11 3.32
N SER A 39 -23.85 4.27 4.12
CA SER A 39 -24.59 3.15 4.70
C SER A 39 -25.26 2.30 3.62
N ASP A 40 -25.86 2.94 2.62
CA ASP A 40 -26.50 2.27 1.49
C ASP A 40 -25.48 1.56 0.60
N GLN A 41 -24.31 2.16 0.37
CA GLN A 41 -23.22 1.49 -0.35
C GLN A 41 -22.70 0.26 0.40
N ILE A 42 -22.48 0.36 1.72
CA ILE A 42 -22.04 -0.78 2.55
C ILE A 42 -23.10 -1.88 2.52
N LYS A 43 -24.38 -1.53 2.64
CA LYS A 43 -25.48 -2.49 2.54
C LYS A 43 -25.47 -3.22 1.20
N SER A 44 -25.33 -2.48 0.10
CA SER A 44 -25.24 -3.04 -1.25
C SER A 44 -24.05 -4.01 -1.41
N ILE A 45 -22.87 -3.66 -0.88
CA ILE A 45 -21.68 -4.52 -0.89
C ILE A 45 -21.91 -5.81 -0.08
N LYS A 46 -22.59 -5.71 1.07
CA LYS A 46 -22.96 -6.88 1.90
C LYS A 46 -23.98 -7.77 1.20
N GLU A 47 -25.02 -7.20 0.61
CA GLU A 47 -26.05 -7.93 -0.16
C GLU A 47 -25.45 -8.63 -1.38
N ALA A 48 -24.45 -8.01 -2.02
CA ALA A 48 -23.70 -8.62 -3.12
C ALA A 48 -22.71 -9.71 -2.67
N GLY A 49 -22.53 -9.95 -1.36
CA GLY A 49 -21.57 -10.93 -0.84
C GLY A 49 -20.09 -10.58 -1.07
N THR A 50 -19.78 -9.33 -1.44
CA THR A 50 -18.41 -8.86 -1.71
C THR A 50 -17.80 -8.10 -0.55
N PHE A 51 -18.54 -7.97 0.57
CA PHE A 51 -18.03 -7.40 1.81
C PHE A 51 -16.86 -8.24 2.34
N LYS A 52 -15.72 -7.59 2.54
CA LYS A 52 -14.49 -8.25 3.01
C LYS A 52 -14.39 -8.11 4.53
N SER A 53 -14.23 -9.25 5.20
CA SER A 53 -13.85 -9.30 6.61
C SER A 53 -12.47 -9.92 6.71
N GLU A 54 -11.59 -9.28 7.47
CA GLU A 54 -10.21 -9.75 7.64
C GLU A 54 -10.14 -10.94 8.60
N ARG A 55 -9.20 -11.85 8.34
CA ARG A 55 -8.81 -12.89 9.28
C ARG A 55 -7.49 -12.50 9.92
N VAL A 56 -7.47 -12.35 11.24
CA VAL A 56 -6.31 -11.86 11.97
C VAL A 56 -5.31 -12.98 12.21
N ILE A 57 -4.14 -12.90 11.57
CA ILE A 57 -3.02 -13.81 11.83
C ILE A 57 -2.29 -13.36 13.10
N THR A 58 -2.03 -14.27 14.03
CA THR A 58 -1.43 -13.98 15.36
C THR A 58 -0.05 -14.61 15.55
N SER A 59 0.54 -15.15 14.48
CA SER A 59 1.92 -15.67 14.43
C SER A 59 2.73 -14.94 13.35
N SER A 60 4.05 -15.16 13.33
CA SER A 60 4.87 -14.83 12.16
C SER A 60 4.37 -15.57 10.91
N GLN A 61 4.66 -15.00 9.73
CA GLN A 61 4.32 -15.63 8.46
C GLN A 61 5.16 -16.90 8.23
N SER A 62 4.51 -18.03 7.92
CA SER A 62 5.16 -19.32 7.71
C SER A 62 4.20 -20.28 6.98
N THR A 63 4.67 -21.49 6.65
CA THR A 63 3.81 -22.58 6.13
C THR A 63 2.70 -22.93 7.13
N GLN A 64 2.97 -22.84 8.43
CA GLN A 64 2.00 -23.02 9.50
C GLN A 64 1.82 -21.71 10.28
N ILE A 65 0.58 -21.24 10.41
CA ILE A 65 0.23 -19.98 11.07
C ILE A 65 -0.85 -20.18 12.13
N THR A 66 -0.94 -19.25 13.08
CA THR A 66 -2.08 -19.14 14.00
C THR A 66 -2.99 -18.00 13.56
N VAL A 67 -4.29 -18.22 13.63
CA VAL A 67 -5.33 -17.22 13.31
C VAL A 67 -6.20 -17.02 14.54
N GLU A 68 -6.62 -15.78 14.79
CA GLU A 68 -7.53 -15.45 15.89
C GLU A 68 -8.78 -16.36 15.90
N GLY A 69 -9.13 -16.86 17.09
CA GLY A 69 -10.23 -17.81 17.28
C GLY A 69 -9.90 -19.27 16.94
N SER A 70 -8.70 -19.58 16.44
CA SER A 70 -8.25 -20.97 16.23
C SER A 70 -7.38 -21.46 17.39
N ASN A 71 -7.69 -22.65 17.91
CA ASN A 71 -6.88 -23.33 18.93
C ASN A 71 -5.75 -24.21 18.34
N LYS A 72 -5.58 -24.19 17.01
CA LYS A 72 -4.60 -25.02 16.30
C LYS A 72 -3.87 -24.18 15.25
N GLN A 73 -2.64 -24.59 14.94
CA GLN A 73 -1.93 -24.08 13.77
C GLN A 73 -2.61 -24.58 12.48
N ILE A 74 -2.64 -23.72 11.46
CA ILE A 74 -3.28 -23.95 10.18
C ILE A 74 -2.23 -23.81 9.08
N LEU A 75 -2.32 -24.66 8.05
CA LEU A 75 -1.47 -24.54 6.87
C LEU A 75 -1.89 -23.34 6.00
N ASN A 76 -0.93 -22.48 5.67
CA ASN A 76 -1.19 -21.28 4.88
C ASN A 76 -0.92 -21.53 3.38
N PHE A 77 -1.99 -21.67 2.59
CA PHE A 77 -1.93 -21.85 1.14
C PHE A 77 -2.31 -20.58 0.33
N CYS A 78 -2.49 -19.43 1.00
CA CYS A 78 -2.92 -18.19 0.35
C CYS A 78 -1.94 -17.01 0.53
N ALA A 79 -0.72 -17.26 1.03
CA ALA A 79 0.31 -16.24 1.10
C ALA A 79 1.16 -16.18 -0.18
N ASN A 80 1.58 -14.96 -0.54
CA ASN A 80 2.56 -14.71 -1.60
C ASN A 80 4.01 -14.89 -1.12
N ASN A 81 4.23 -15.70 -0.07
CA ASN A 81 5.55 -15.95 0.53
C ASN A 81 6.22 -17.18 -0.12
N TYR A 82 6.38 -17.14 -1.44
CA TYR A 82 6.73 -18.32 -2.25
C TYR A 82 8.04 -19.02 -1.85
N LEU A 83 9.05 -18.24 -1.46
CA LEU A 83 10.37 -18.75 -1.06
C LEU A 83 10.54 -18.85 0.46
N GLY A 84 9.50 -18.55 1.25
CA GLY A 84 9.58 -18.60 2.71
C GLY A 84 10.41 -17.47 3.34
N LEU A 85 10.75 -16.42 2.60
CA LEU A 85 11.67 -15.37 3.07
C LEU A 85 11.06 -14.41 4.10
N ALA A 86 9.73 -14.32 4.20
CA ALA A 86 9.05 -13.36 5.09
C ALA A 86 9.40 -13.51 6.58
N ASN A 87 9.79 -14.71 7.02
CA ASN A 87 10.25 -14.99 8.40
C ASN A 87 11.58 -15.77 8.39
N ASN A 88 12.41 -15.57 7.36
CA ASN A 88 13.72 -16.17 7.31
C ASN A 88 14.65 -15.57 8.40
N PRO A 89 15.35 -16.37 9.22
CA PRO A 89 16.17 -15.87 10.33
C PRO A 89 17.27 -14.89 9.92
N GLU A 90 17.91 -15.10 8.77
CA GLU A 90 18.97 -14.21 8.27
C GLU A 90 18.38 -12.84 7.89
N VAL A 91 17.24 -12.82 7.19
CA VAL A 91 16.53 -11.60 6.81
C VAL A 91 16.09 -10.83 8.07
N VAL A 92 15.51 -11.51 9.04
CA VAL A 92 15.03 -10.91 10.30
C VAL A 92 16.20 -10.32 11.09
N ASN A 93 17.31 -11.06 11.23
CA ASN A 93 18.47 -10.59 12.00
C ASN A 93 19.14 -9.39 11.31
N TYR A 94 19.37 -9.46 10.01
CA TYR A 94 19.93 -8.33 9.26
C TYR A 94 19.03 -7.08 9.34
N SER A 95 17.70 -7.27 9.31
CA SER A 95 16.75 -6.16 9.47
C SER A 95 16.87 -5.46 10.83
N LYS A 96 17.12 -6.21 11.91
CA LYS A 96 17.35 -5.63 13.25
C LYS A 96 18.63 -4.79 13.28
N ASP A 97 19.70 -5.28 12.67
CA ASP A 97 20.98 -4.56 12.57
C ASP A 97 20.82 -3.28 11.74
N VAL A 98 20.07 -3.33 10.64
CA VAL A 98 19.75 -2.15 9.82
C VAL A 98 18.97 -1.13 10.64
N LEU A 99 17.94 -1.54 11.39
CA LEU A 99 17.17 -0.63 12.24
C LEU A 99 18.04 0.05 13.31
N ALA A 100 18.99 -0.68 13.89
CA ALA A 100 19.92 -0.12 14.88
C ALA A 100 20.87 0.93 14.26
N ASN A 101 21.29 0.74 13.01
CA ASN A 101 22.26 1.62 12.34
C ASN A 101 21.62 2.80 11.61
N TYR A 102 20.44 2.63 11.02
CA TYR A 102 19.80 3.60 10.13
C TYR A 102 18.56 4.26 10.73
N GLY A 103 18.03 3.73 11.84
CA GLY A 103 16.76 4.15 12.42
C GLY A 103 15.54 3.57 11.69
N ALA A 104 14.35 3.88 12.20
CA ALA A 104 13.09 3.32 11.69
C ALA A 104 12.49 4.10 10.49
N GLY A 105 12.94 5.33 10.24
CA GLY A 105 12.37 6.17 9.19
C GLY A 105 13.17 7.45 8.97
N LEU A 106 12.91 8.09 7.83
CA LEU A 106 13.65 9.26 7.35
C LEU A 106 12.89 10.58 7.41
N SER A 107 11.56 10.53 7.62
CA SER A 107 10.68 11.70 7.70
C SER A 107 10.87 12.71 6.54
N SER A 108 11.26 12.24 5.36
CA SER A 108 11.57 13.08 4.19
C SER A 108 11.49 12.27 2.90
N VAL A 109 11.29 12.97 1.78
CA VAL A 109 11.37 12.38 0.43
C VAL A 109 12.82 12.22 -0.02
N ARG A 110 13.05 11.34 -1.01
CA ARG A 110 14.39 10.98 -1.52
C ARG A 110 15.28 12.18 -1.84
N PHE A 111 14.73 13.18 -2.54
CA PHE A 111 15.51 14.32 -3.05
C PHE A 111 15.95 15.32 -1.97
N ILE A 112 15.20 15.47 -0.86
CA ILE A 112 15.51 16.49 0.16
C ILE A 112 16.55 15.95 1.15
N CYS A 113 16.17 14.97 1.96
CA CYS A 113 17.07 14.31 2.92
C CYS A 113 16.64 12.88 3.23
N GLY A 114 15.89 12.25 2.33
CA GLY A 114 15.36 10.89 2.48
C GLY A 114 16.17 9.81 1.76
N THR A 115 17.42 10.07 1.35
CA THR A 115 18.25 9.05 0.69
C THR A 115 19.44 8.67 1.57
N GLN A 116 19.43 7.45 2.10
CA GLN A 116 20.59 6.79 2.72
C GLN A 116 21.35 5.95 1.69
N ASP A 117 22.61 5.63 1.97
CA ASP A 117 23.46 4.77 1.13
C ASP A 117 22.85 3.38 0.87
N ILE A 118 22.12 2.82 1.85
CA ILE A 118 21.41 1.54 1.70
C ILE A 118 20.37 1.56 0.57
N HIS A 119 19.75 2.71 0.27
CA HIS A 119 18.85 2.84 -0.88
C HIS A 119 19.61 2.66 -2.19
N LYS A 120 20.76 3.33 -2.35
CA LYS A 120 21.61 3.22 -3.55
C LYS A 120 22.22 1.83 -3.70
N LYS A 121 22.63 1.20 -2.59
CA LYS A 121 23.09 -0.20 -2.59
C LYS A 121 21.99 -1.15 -3.07
N LEU A 122 20.75 -0.97 -2.64
CA LEU A 122 19.62 -1.78 -3.08
C LEU A 122 19.27 -1.54 -4.55
N GLU A 123 19.20 -0.28 -5.00
CA GLU A 123 18.98 0.08 -6.41
C GLU A 123 20.01 -0.59 -7.33
N ASN A 124 21.29 -0.45 -7.02
CA ASN A 124 22.37 -1.09 -7.79
C ASN A 124 22.26 -2.62 -7.81
N LYS A 125 21.91 -3.24 -6.68
CA LYS A 125 21.76 -4.70 -6.61
C LYS A 125 20.58 -5.20 -7.43
N ILE A 126 19.46 -4.46 -7.44
CA ILE A 126 18.29 -4.80 -8.26
C ILE A 126 18.61 -4.61 -9.75
N ALA A 127 19.27 -3.51 -10.13
CA ALA A 127 19.70 -3.26 -11.50
C ALA A 127 20.61 -4.39 -12.03
N GLN A 128 21.59 -4.80 -11.22
CA GLN A 128 22.47 -5.94 -11.54
C GLN A 128 21.69 -7.26 -11.65
N PHE A 129 20.77 -7.53 -10.73
CA PHE A 129 19.96 -8.76 -10.75
C PHE A 129 19.10 -8.88 -12.01
N HIS A 130 18.54 -7.78 -12.50
CA HIS A 130 17.71 -7.76 -13.71
C HIS A 130 18.48 -7.50 -15.02
N GLY A 131 19.80 -7.26 -14.96
CA GLY A 131 20.58 -6.85 -16.13
C GLY A 131 20.05 -5.55 -16.74
N ARG A 132 19.87 -4.52 -15.91
CA ARG A 132 19.41 -3.17 -16.29
C ARG A 132 20.45 -2.12 -15.89
N GLU A 133 20.39 -0.97 -16.54
CA GLU A 133 21.35 0.13 -16.33
C GLU A 133 21.19 0.78 -14.95
N ASP A 134 19.95 0.95 -14.49
CA ASP A 134 19.65 1.56 -13.18
C ASP A 134 18.32 1.01 -12.60
N THR A 135 18.00 1.41 -11.37
CA THR A 135 16.74 1.10 -10.68
C THR A 135 16.32 2.26 -9.79
N ILE A 136 15.01 2.50 -9.73
CA ILE A 136 14.39 3.45 -8.78
C ILE A 136 13.50 2.71 -7.78
N LEU A 137 13.62 3.04 -6.50
CA LEU A 137 12.79 2.45 -5.44
C LEU A 137 11.49 3.23 -5.23
N TYR A 138 10.40 2.49 -5.06
CA TYR A 138 9.10 2.95 -4.60
C TYR A 138 8.72 2.22 -3.30
N ALA A 139 7.78 2.79 -2.53
CA ALA A 139 7.29 2.17 -1.30
C ALA A 139 6.53 0.85 -1.56
N SER A 140 5.84 0.77 -2.70
CA SER A 140 5.18 -0.44 -3.17
C SER A 140 5.24 -0.55 -4.70
N CYS A 141 5.03 -1.77 -5.21
CA CYS A 141 4.85 -1.98 -6.66
C CYS A 141 3.55 -1.35 -7.18
N PHE A 142 2.57 -1.07 -6.30
CA PHE A 142 1.39 -0.31 -6.69
C PHE A 142 1.79 1.12 -7.08
N ASP A 143 2.58 1.80 -6.23
CA ASP A 143 3.06 3.16 -6.49
C ASP A 143 3.98 3.22 -7.71
N ALA A 144 4.86 2.22 -7.88
CA ALA A 144 5.74 2.14 -9.04
C ALA A 144 4.94 2.11 -10.35
N ASN A 145 3.90 1.27 -10.43
CA ASN A 145 3.05 1.19 -11.62
C ASN A 145 2.19 2.44 -11.80
N ALA A 146 1.62 2.97 -10.72
CA ALA A 146 0.74 4.14 -10.78
C ALA A 146 1.48 5.40 -11.23
N GLY A 147 2.71 5.61 -10.75
CA GLY A 147 3.53 6.79 -11.06
C GLY A 147 4.35 6.68 -12.34
N LEU A 148 4.39 5.53 -13.00
CA LEU A 148 5.23 5.32 -14.19
C LEU A 148 4.70 6.06 -15.42
N PHE A 149 3.44 5.82 -15.77
CA PHE A 149 2.90 6.23 -17.08
C PHE A 149 2.82 7.75 -17.23
N GLU A 150 2.36 8.47 -16.20
CA GLU A 150 2.31 9.95 -16.25
C GLU A 150 3.71 10.57 -16.37
N ALA A 151 4.74 9.94 -15.79
CA ALA A 151 6.09 10.50 -15.79
C ALA A 151 6.80 10.40 -17.14
N ILE A 152 6.45 9.41 -17.97
CA ILE A 152 7.18 9.11 -19.21
C ILE A 152 6.34 9.29 -20.48
N MET A 153 5.01 9.45 -20.37
CA MET A 153 4.12 9.52 -21.52
C MET A 153 3.46 10.87 -21.67
N THR A 154 3.16 11.19 -22.92
CA THR A 154 2.56 12.43 -23.39
C THR A 154 1.20 12.15 -24.05
N PRO A 155 0.37 13.17 -24.32
CA PRO A 155 -0.87 13.00 -25.08
C PRO A 155 -0.67 12.39 -26.48
N GLU A 156 0.53 12.51 -27.05
CA GLU A 156 0.90 12.00 -28.37
C GLU A 156 1.23 10.49 -28.36
N ASP A 157 1.36 9.89 -27.17
CA ASP A 157 1.69 8.48 -27.01
C ASP A 157 0.45 7.58 -26.90
N ALA A 158 0.65 6.27 -27.00
CA ALA A 158 -0.39 5.25 -26.78
C ALA A 158 0.08 4.13 -25.84
N VAL A 159 -0.82 3.66 -24.97
CA VAL A 159 -0.63 2.48 -24.11
C VAL A 159 -1.51 1.34 -24.58
N PHE A 160 -0.91 0.17 -24.73
CA PHE A 160 -1.60 -1.09 -24.98
C PHE A 160 -1.62 -1.92 -23.69
N SER A 161 -2.81 -2.18 -23.16
CA SER A 161 -2.99 -2.86 -21.87
C SER A 161 -3.82 -4.12 -22.02
N ASP A 162 -3.29 -5.23 -21.50
CA ASP A 162 -4.01 -6.49 -21.35
C ASP A 162 -5.24 -6.29 -20.45
N GLU A 163 -6.33 -6.98 -20.76
CA GLU A 163 -7.60 -6.84 -20.06
C GLU A 163 -7.59 -7.28 -18.60
N LEU A 164 -6.63 -8.14 -18.21
CA LEU A 164 -6.42 -8.67 -16.86
C LEU A 164 -5.20 -8.05 -16.16
N ASN A 165 -4.65 -6.96 -16.69
CA ASN A 165 -3.59 -6.23 -16.02
C ASN A 165 -3.97 -5.87 -14.58
N HIS A 166 -2.97 -5.89 -13.69
CA HIS A 166 -3.18 -5.58 -12.28
C HIS A 166 -3.74 -4.16 -12.11
N ALA A 167 -4.58 -3.96 -11.09
CA ALA A 167 -5.26 -2.70 -10.84
C ALA A 167 -4.31 -1.48 -10.80
N SER A 168 -3.10 -1.65 -10.27
CA SER A 168 -2.09 -0.58 -10.23
C SER A 168 -1.63 -0.08 -11.60
N ILE A 169 -1.57 -0.98 -12.60
CA ILE A 169 -1.25 -0.61 -13.99
C ILE A 169 -2.43 0.16 -14.58
N ILE A 170 -3.65 -0.36 -14.39
CA ILE A 170 -4.88 0.28 -14.87
C ILE A 170 -5.02 1.69 -14.30
N ASP A 171 -4.76 1.86 -13.01
CA ASP A 171 -4.85 3.16 -12.34
C ASP A 171 -3.76 4.12 -12.83
N GLY A 172 -2.52 3.66 -13.04
CA GLY A 172 -1.47 4.49 -13.65
C GLY A 172 -1.81 4.95 -15.07
N ILE A 173 -2.36 4.06 -15.90
CA ILE A 173 -2.80 4.39 -17.27
C ILE A 173 -3.97 5.38 -17.25
N ARG A 174 -4.86 5.29 -16.25
CA ARG A 174 -5.98 6.24 -16.10
C ARG A 174 -5.49 7.66 -15.81
N LEU A 175 -4.42 7.80 -15.02
CA LEU A 175 -3.82 9.09 -14.67
C LEU A 175 -3.08 9.76 -15.84
N CYS A 176 -2.50 8.97 -16.75
CA CYS A 176 -1.79 9.52 -17.91
C CYS A 176 -2.74 10.03 -19.03
N LYS A 177 -2.23 10.94 -19.86
CA LYS A 177 -2.98 11.55 -20.98
C LYS A 177 -2.88 10.79 -22.31
N ALA A 178 -2.01 9.78 -22.37
CA ALA A 178 -1.82 8.96 -23.56
C ALA A 178 -3.12 8.28 -24.03
N HIS A 179 -3.17 7.93 -25.30
CA HIS A 179 -4.22 7.11 -25.89
C HIS A 179 -4.23 5.71 -25.23
N LYS A 180 -5.42 5.19 -24.92
CA LYS A 180 -5.58 3.96 -24.11
C LYS A 180 -6.23 2.87 -24.94
N ASN A 181 -5.48 1.83 -25.27
CA ASN A 181 -5.95 0.69 -26.05
C ASN A 181 -5.95 -0.57 -25.17
N ARG A 182 -7.12 -1.15 -24.94
CA ARG A 182 -7.27 -2.40 -24.16
C ARG A 182 -7.46 -3.59 -25.11
N TYR A 183 -6.65 -4.61 -24.97
CA TYR A 183 -6.73 -5.85 -25.77
C TYR A 183 -7.11 -7.06 -24.90
N LYS A 184 -7.66 -8.10 -25.52
CA LYS A 184 -8.12 -9.33 -24.84
C LYS A 184 -6.96 -10.11 -24.25
N HIS A 185 -7.18 -10.81 -23.15
CA HIS A 185 -6.09 -11.44 -22.40
C HIS A 185 -5.28 -12.40 -23.28
N ARG A 186 -3.98 -12.13 -23.42
CA ARG A 186 -3.03 -12.93 -24.23
C ARG A 186 -3.42 -13.07 -25.71
N ASP A 187 -4.26 -12.19 -26.25
CA ASP A 187 -4.65 -12.19 -27.65
C ASP A 187 -3.70 -11.34 -28.50
N LEU A 188 -2.56 -11.94 -28.85
CA LEU A 188 -1.55 -11.31 -29.71
C LEU A 188 -1.99 -11.21 -31.18
N ASN A 189 -3.02 -11.96 -31.59
CA ASN A 189 -3.49 -11.96 -32.99
C ASN A 189 -4.37 -10.73 -33.25
N GLY A 190 -5.16 -10.30 -32.28
CA GLY A 190 -5.90 -9.03 -32.35
C GLY A 190 -4.99 -7.80 -32.29
N GLU A 191 -3.85 -7.89 -31.60
CA GLU A 191 -2.93 -6.77 -31.34
C GLU A 191 -2.29 -6.19 -32.62
N TYR A 192 -2.01 -7.02 -33.64
CA TYR A 192 -1.54 -6.54 -34.95
C TYR A 192 -2.55 -5.64 -35.66
N GLY A 193 -3.84 -5.80 -35.41
CA GLY A 193 -4.89 -4.92 -35.95
C GLY A 193 -4.96 -3.58 -35.22
N ILE A 194 -4.67 -3.55 -33.91
CA ILE A 194 -4.70 -2.31 -33.12
C ILE A 194 -3.45 -1.46 -33.40
N LEU A 195 -2.30 -2.08 -33.67
CA LEU A 195 -1.07 -1.37 -34.04
C LEU A 195 -1.14 -0.77 -35.46
N SER A 196 -1.89 -1.37 -36.39
CA SER A 196 -2.07 -0.81 -37.74
C SER A 196 -2.99 0.42 -37.78
N ASP A 197 -3.84 0.62 -36.78
CA ASP A 197 -4.81 1.72 -36.73
C ASP A 197 -4.24 3.01 -36.09
N VAL A 198 -3.03 2.95 -35.52
CA VAL A 198 -2.37 4.06 -34.80
C VAL A 198 -1.16 4.61 -35.57
N ALA A 199 -0.80 4.01 -36.71
CA ALA A 199 0.26 4.45 -37.63
C ALA A 199 -0.33 5.25 -38.81
#